data_AF-A0A9Q8P385-F1
#
_entry.id   AF-A0A9Q8P385-F1
#
_cell.length_a   1.000
_cell.length_b   1.000
_cell.length_c   1.000
_cell.angle_alpha   90.00
_cell.angle_beta   90.00
_cell.angle_gamma   90.00
#
_symmetry.space_group_name_H-M   'P 1'
#
loop_
_entity.id
_entity.type
_entity.pdbx_description
1 polymer ?
#
loop_
_entity_poly.entity_id
_entity_poly.type
_entity_poly.pdbx_seq_one_letter_code
_entity_poly.pdbx_strand_id
1 'polypeptide(L)'
;MSHLQYYAYKGTGERNLKNIGYNQAVRVGDLIECSGQGGWDTETGEIHKGLKEINAQIDQAFQNVDICLKDAGGKGWSQVFRVNSYHVPLNDEAIEAFTRNFETWMPDHSPLWTCLGVTRLGLDDTRVEIEVVAHDSDGAKTA
;
A
#
# COMPACT_ATOMS: atom_id res chain seq x y z
N MET A 1 -19.02 -4.42 18.37
CA MET A 1 -17.67 -4.53 17.77
C MET A 1 -17.83 -5.04 16.36
N SER A 2 -16.99 -4.62 15.41
CA SER A 2 -16.99 -5.17 14.05
C SER A 2 -16.68 -6.67 14.10
N HIS A 3 -17.33 -7.46 13.24
CA HIS A 3 -17.03 -8.90 13.08
C HIS A 3 -15.85 -9.15 12.14
N LEU A 4 -15.39 -8.12 11.42
CA LEU A 4 -14.24 -8.18 10.52
C LEU A 4 -12.93 -8.24 11.29
N GLN A 5 -11.97 -8.98 10.74
CA GLN A 5 -10.60 -9.04 11.24
C GLN A 5 -9.77 -7.91 10.61
N TYR A 6 -9.11 -7.13 11.46
CA TYR A 6 -8.22 -6.05 11.07
C TYR A 6 -6.77 -6.40 11.40
N TYR A 7 -5.85 -5.82 10.63
CA TYR A 7 -4.43 -6.13 10.68
C TYR A 7 -3.61 -4.85 10.73
N ALA A 8 -2.58 -4.89 11.56
CA ALA A 8 -1.63 -3.81 11.76
C ALA A 8 -0.24 -4.43 11.82
N TYR A 9 0.50 -4.31 10.71
CA TYR A 9 1.85 -4.85 10.64
C TYR A 9 2.75 -4.20 11.71
N LYS A 10 3.79 -4.93 12.11
CA LYS A 10 4.72 -4.50 13.16
C LYS A 10 5.35 -3.14 12.89
N GLY A 11 5.66 -2.41 13.95
CA GLY A 11 6.33 -1.11 13.84
C GLY A 11 5.34 0.01 13.56
N THR A 12 5.37 0.57 12.35
CA THR A 12 4.55 1.73 11.98
C THR A 12 3.06 1.40 12.00
N GLY A 13 2.66 0.17 11.64
CA GLY A 13 1.26 -0.23 11.67
C GLY A 13 0.68 -0.23 13.08
N GLU A 14 1.29 -0.98 14.01
CA GLU A 14 0.94 -0.99 15.43
C GLU A 14 1.00 0.41 16.07
N ARG A 15 2.01 1.22 15.71
CA ARG A 15 2.15 2.59 16.19
C ARG A 15 1.00 3.47 15.73
N ASN A 16 0.62 3.39 14.47
CA ASN A 16 -0.47 4.17 13.89
C ASN A 16 -1.82 3.73 14.47
N LEU A 17 -2.03 2.42 14.67
CA LEU A 17 -3.21 1.92 15.38
C LEU A 17 -3.31 2.50 16.79
N LYS A 18 -2.21 2.49 17.55
CA LYS A 18 -2.18 3.00 18.92
C LYS A 18 -2.37 4.53 19.00
N ASN A 19 -1.73 5.28 18.11
CA ASN A 19 -1.63 6.74 18.24
C ASN A 19 -2.68 7.51 17.41
N ILE A 20 -3.17 6.91 16.32
CA ILE A 20 -4.10 7.55 15.36
C ILE A 20 -5.44 6.82 15.34
N GLY A 21 -5.46 5.49 15.48
CA GLY A 21 -6.69 4.71 15.63
C GLY A 21 -7.20 4.04 14.34
N TYR A 22 -6.32 3.73 13.38
CA TYR A 22 -6.68 2.98 12.16
C TYR A 22 -5.78 1.75 11.96
N ASN A 23 -6.31 0.77 11.22
CA ASN A 23 -5.59 -0.45 10.84
C ASN A 23 -5.08 -0.37 9.39
N GLN A 24 -4.06 -1.13 9.08
CA GLN A 24 -3.35 -1.10 7.81
C GLN A 24 -4.08 -1.94 6.77
N ALA A 25 -4.75 -3.01 7.20
CA ALA A 25 -5.63 -3.78 6.35
C ALA A 25 -6.85 -4.33 7.11
N VAL A 26 -7.85 -4.75 6.34
CA VAL A 26 -9.00 -5.51 6.80
C VAL A 26 -9.26 -6.67 5.84
N ARG A 27 -9.73 -7.80 6.39
CA ARG A 27 -10.27 -8.89 5.57
C ARG A 27 -11.79 -8.90 5.55
N VAL A 28 -12.34 -9.01 4.35
CA VAL A 28 -13.78 -9.06 4.08
C VAL A 28 -14.06 -10.28 3.18
N GLY A 29 -14.28 -11.43 3.81
CA GLY A 29 -14.36 -12.70 3.07
C GLY A 29 -13.07 -12.99 2.30
N ASP A 30 -13.20 -13.16 0.98
CA ASP A 30 -12.08 -13.40 0.05
C ASP A 30 -11.31 -12.12 -0.33
N LEU A 31 -11.65 -10.96 0.24
CA LEU A 31 -11.00 -9.68 -0.07
C LEU A 31 -10.06 -9.24 1.06
N ILE A 32 -8.95 -8.62 0.66
CA ILE A 32 -8.08 -7.84 1.53
C ILE A 32 -8.12 -6.40 1.03
N GLU A 33 -8.54 -5.49 1.89
CA GLU A 33 -8.50 -4.05 1.62
C GLU A 33 -7.41 -3.41 2.47
N CYS A 34 -6.50 -2.68 1.83
CA CYS A 34 -5.41 -1.98 2.49
C CYS A 34 -5.74 -0.49 2.63
N SER A 35 -5.45 0.07 3.79
CA SER A 35 -5.25 1.52 3.93
C SER A 35 -4.09 1.99 3.05
N GLY A 36 -4.08 3.29 2.73
CA GLY A 36 -3.01 3.92 1.96
C GLY A 36 -1.61 3.60 2.50
N GLN A 37 -0.71 3.15 1.62
CA GLN A 37 0.70 2.91 1.88
C GLN A 37 1.56 3.91 1.11
N GLY A 38 2.54 4.52 1.76
CA GLY A 38 3.46 5.49 1.18
C GLY A 38 4.91 5.07 1.37
N GLY A 39 5.84 5.92 0.97
CA GLY A 39 7.27 5.62 0.94
C GLY A 39 8.01 5.68 2.28
N TRP A 40 7.35 5.34 3.40
CA TRP A 40 7.99 5.32 4.73
C TRP A 40 8.70 4.00 5.01
N ASP A 41 9.67 4.07 5.91
CA ASP A 41 10.25 2.89 6.55
C ASP A 41 9.22 2.27 7.51
N THR A 42 8.90 0.98 7.38
CA THR A 42 7.86 0.36 8.22
C THR A 42 8.28 0.19 9.67
N GLU A 43 9.57 0.21 10.01
CA GLU A 43 10.05 0.14 11.39
C GLU A 43 10.07 1.52 12.05
N THR A 44 10.68 2.50 11.38
CA THR A 44 10.89 3.84 11.94
C THR A 44 9.73 4.79 11.67
N GLY A 45 8.96 4.58 10.61
CA GLY A 45 7.91 5.47 10.12
C GLY A 45 8.44 6.74 9.45
N GLU A 46 9.75 6.83 9.23
CA GLU A 46 10.39 7.99 8.63
C GLU A 46 10.43 7.89 7.10
N ILE A 47 10.34 9.04 6.43
CA ILE A 47 10.70 9.18 5.02
C ILE A 47 12.21 9.46 4.98
N HIS A 48 13.01 8.47 4.60
CA HIS A 48 14.47 8.64 4.54
C HIS A 48 14.85 9.81 3.62
N LYS A 49 15.89 10.58 3.97
CA LYS A 49 16.31 11.75 3.17
C LYS A 49 16.67 11.41 1.71
N GLY A 50 17.13 10.18 1.45
CA GLY A 50 17.37 9.67 0.09
C GLY A 50 16.10 9.27 -0.67
N LEU A 51 14.97 9.10 0.04
CA LEU A 51 13.64 8.86 -0.51
C LEU A 51 12.87 10.17 -0.71
N LYS A 52 13.50 11.35 -0.76
CA LYS A 52 12.78 12.57 -1.17
C LYS A 52 12.39 12.57 -2.64
N GLU A 53 13.05 11.74 -3.43
CA GLU A 53 12.74 11.50 -4.84
C GLU A 53 11.52 10.60 -4.99
N ILE A 54 10.63 10.99 -5.90
CA ILE A 54 9.34 10.33 -6.10
C ILE A 54 9.49 8.85 -6.48
N ASN A 55 10.47 8.51 -7.32
CA ASN A 55 10.79 7.13 -7.71
C ASN A 55 11.00 6.22 -6.49
N ALA A 56 11.85 6.63 -5.57
CA ALA A 56 12.23 5.79 -4.45
C ALA A 56 11.09 5.66 -3.42
N GLN A 57 10.25 6.69 -3.26
CA GLN A 57 9.03 6.54 -2.46
C GLN A 57 8.02 5.62 -3.11
N ILE A 58 7.90 5.62 -4.44
CA ILE A 58 7.02 4.69 -5.15
C ILE A 58 7.51 3.25 -4.95
N ASP A 59 8.80 2.98 -5.18
CA ASP A 59 9.37 1.65 -4.96
C ASP A 59 9.15 1.18 -3.50
N GLN A 60 9.36 2.06 -2.52
CA GLN A 60 9.12 1.77 -1.10
C GLN A 60 7.63 1.57 -0.78
N ALA A 61 6.74 2.38 -1.37
CA ALA A 61 5.29 2.22 -1.19
C ALA A 61 4.81 0.88 -1.74
N PHE A 62 5.37 0.42 -2.87
CA PHE A 62 5.09 -0.91 -3.39
C PHE A 62 5.53 -2.02 -2.43
N GLN A 63 6.73 -1.92 -1.85
CA GLN A 63 7.16 -2.86 -0.81
C GLN A 63 6.22 -2.83 0.41
N ASN A 64 5.77 -1.66 0.82
CA ASN A 64 4.89 -1.50 1.97
C ASN A 64 3.49 -2.09 1.73
N VAL A 65 2.95 -1.97 0.51
CA VAL A 65 1.73 -2.69 0.11
C VAL A 65 1.93 -4.20 0.22
N ASP A 66 3.05 -4.73 -0.25
CA ASP A 66 3.33 -6.18 -0.18
C ASP A 66 3.38 -6.67 1.28
N ILE A 67 4.06 -5.93 2.15
CA ILE A 67 4.10 -6.20 3.60
C ILE A 67 2.68 -6.17 4.19
N CYS A 68 1.90 -5.15 3.86
CA CYS A 68 0.53 -4.97 4.35
C CYS A 68 -0.39 -6.14 3.94
N LEU A 69 -0.33 -6.55 2.67
CA LEU A 69 -1.10 -7.69 2.16
C LEU A 69 -0.69 -9.01 2.82
N LYS A 70 0.63 -9.23 3.00
CA LYS A 70 1.16 -10.46 3.62
C LYS A 70 0.87 -10.53 5.11
N ASP A 71 0.90 -9.41 5.83
CA ASP A 71 0.50 -9.34 7.25
C ASP A 71 -0.98 -9.72 7.43
N ALA A 72 -1.82 -9.32 6.47
CA ALA A 72 -3.21 -9.75 6.42
C ALA A 72 -3.38 -11.23 5.99
N GLY A 73 -2.31 -11.96 5.66
CA GLY A 73 -2.33 -13.36 5.24
C GLY A 73 -2.44 -13.59 3.72
N GLY A 74 -2.36 -12.53 2.92
CA GLY A 74 -2.31 -12.62 1.45
C GLY A 74 -0.94 -13.06 0.91
N LYS A 75 -0.86 -13.25 -0.40
CA LYS A 75 0.33 -13.63 -1.17
C LYS A 75 1.07 -12.42 -1.77
N GLY A 76 0.59 -11.20 -1.52
CA GLY A 76 1.18 -9.96 -2.01
C GLY A 76 0.55 -9.45 -3.31
N TRP A 77 1.34 -8.71 -4.10
CA TRP A 77 0.87 -7.99 -5.29
C TRP A 77 0.21 -8.85 -6.36
N SER A 78 0.57 -10.13 -6.48
CA SER A 78 -0.03 -11.05 -7.46
C SER A 78 -1.55 -11.23 -7.27
N GLN A 79 -2.10 -10.83 -6.13
CA GLN A 79 -3.54 -10.90 -5.83
C GLN A 79 -4.27 -9.56 -6.01
N VAL A 80 -3.55 -8.47 -6.25
CA VAL A 80 -4.11 -7.11 -6.34
C VAL A 80 -4.84 -6.93 -7.66
N PHE A 81 -6.12 -6.57 -7.62
CA PHE A 81 -6.90 -6.29 -8.83
C PHE A 81 -7.30 -4.81 -8.97
N ARG A 82 -7.21 -4.02 -7.89
CA ARG A 82 -7.56 -2.60 -7.88
C ARG A 82 -6.49 -1.80 -7.16
N VAL A 83 -6.04 -0.72 -7.79
CA VAL A 83 -5.08 0.23 -7.27
C VAL A 83 -5.65 1.65 -7.42
N ASN A 84 -5.61 2.41 -6.33
CA ASN A 84 -5.76 3.86 -6.35
C ASN A 84 -4.42 4.47 -5.91
N SER A 85 -3.90 5.44 -6.66
CA SER A 85 -2.70 6.17 -6.24
C SER A 85 -2.86 7.68 -6.31
N TYR A 86 -2.30 8.33 -5.29
CA TYR A 86 -2.37 9.77 -5.07
C TYR A 86 -0.95 10.33 -5.00
N HIS A 87 -0.68 11.40 -5.74
CA HIS A 87 0.70 11.87 -5.97
C HIS A 87 0.86 13.37 -5.70
N VAL A 88 2.04 13.75 -5.21
CA VAL A 88 2.44 15.13 -4.94
C VAL A 88 3.90 15.36 -5.36
N PRO A 89 4.19 15.87 -6.58
CA PRO A 89 3.28 16.06 -7.71
C PRO A 89 3.05 14.78 -8.52
N LEU A 90 2.00 14.75 -9.35
CA LEU A 90 1.87 13.77 -10.42
C LEU A 90 2.63 14.27 -11.66
N ASN A 91 3.64 13.52 -12.10
CA ASN A 91 4.47 13.82 -13.29
C ASN A 91 4.81 12.53 -14.06
N ASP A 92 5.47 12.66 -15.22
CA ASP A 92 5.83 11.51 -16.07
C ASP A 92 6.76 10.52 -15.36
N GLU A 93 7.67 11.03 -14.53
CA GLU A 93 8.57 10.21 -13.70
C GLU A 93 7.79 9.28 -12.75
N ALA A 94 6.71 9.77 -12.14
CA ALA A 94 5.84 8.96 -11.29
C ALA A 94 5.10 7.88 -12.09
N ILE A 95 4.65 8.21 -13.32
CA ILE A 95 3.97 7.26 -14.20
C ILE A 95 4.93 6.14 -14.65
N GLU A 96 6.16 6.49 -15.01
CA GLU A 96 7.20 5.52 -15.38
C GLU A 96 7.57 4.61 -14.20
N ALA A 97 7.67 5.17 -12.99
CA ALA A 97 7.94 4.39 -11.78
C ALA A 97 6.83 3.38 -11.47
N PHE A 98 5.55 3.78 -11.61
CA PHE A 98 4.41 2.86 -11.46
C PHE A 98 4.41 1.77 -12.51
N THR A 99 4.67 2.12 -13.77
CA THR A 99 4.72 1.16 -14.88
C THR A 99 5.74 0.06 -14.59
N ARG A 100 6.98 0.45 -14.24
CA ARG A 100 8.04 -0.49 -13.87
C ARG A 100 7.68 -1.37 -12.67
N ASN A 101 7.05 -0.79 -11.65
CA ASN A 101 6.64 -1.58 -10.48
C ASN A 101 5.48 -2.53 -10.81
N PHE A 102 4.49 -2.13 -11.61
CA PHE A 102 3.45 -3.06 -12.06
C PHE A 102 4.03 -4.24 -12.84
N GLU A 103 4.96 -4.00 -13.76
CA GLU A 103 5.66 -5.07 -14.48
C GLU A 103 6.45 -6.00 -13.55
N THR A 104 7.07 -5.45 -12.51
CA THR A 104 7.89 -6.22 -11.56
C THR A 104 7.05 -7.05 -10.59
N TRP A 105 6.01 -6.45 -10.02
CA TRP A 105 5.23 -7.03 -8.92
C TRP A 105 4.00 -7.83 -9.40
N MET A 106 3.53 -7.58 -10.62
CA MET A 106 2.40 -8.25 -11.26
C MET A 106 2.74 -8.65 -12.70
N PRO A 107 3.75 -9.51 -12.93
CA PRO A 107 4.16 -9.89 -14.28
C PRO A 107 3.09 -10.69 -15.05
N ASP A 108 2.14 -11.30 -14.34
CA ASP A 108 1.15 -12.22 -14.91
C ASP A 108 -0.25 -11.60 -15.10
N HIS A 109 -0.48 -10.36 -14.66
CA HIS A 109 -1.75 -9.65 -14.85
C HIS A 109 -1.61 -8.12 -14.74
N SER A 110 -2.66 -7.38 -15.09
CA SER A 110 -2.70 -5.92 -14.91
C SER A 110 -3.92 -5.51 -14.08
N PRO A 111 -3.76 -4.65 -13.05
CA PRO A 111 -4.88 -4.24 -12.21
C PRO A 111 -5.71 -3.13 -12.87
N LEU A 112 -6.91 -2.90 -12.34
CA LEU A 112 -7.58 -1.61 -12.49
C LEU A 112 -6.75 -0.53 -11.78
N TRP A 113 -6.55 0.63 -12.41
CA TRP A 113 -5.77 1.72 -11.83
C TRP A 113 -6.43 3.08 -11.99
N THR A 114 -6.63 3.77 -10.87
CA THR A 114 -6.97 5.20 -10.81
C THR A 114 -5.77 5.98 -10.28
N CYS A 115 -5.35 7.02 -11.00
CA CYS A 115 -4.15 7.80 -10.69
C CYS A 115 -4.50 9.29 -10.62
N LEU A 116 -4.23 9.95 -9.49
CA LEU A 116 -4.61 11.34 -9.23
C LEU A 116 -3.45 12.17 -8.67
N GLY A 117 -3.32 13.41 -9.17
CA GLY A 117 -2.53 14.44 -8.50
C GLY A 117 -3.35 15.10 -7.39
N VAL A 118 -2.78 15.21 -6.19
CA VAL A 118 -3.42 15.85 -5.02
C VAL A 118 -2.56 16.98 -4.49
N THR A 119 -3.10 17.80 -3.59
CA THR A 119 -2.39 18.97 -3.04
C THR A 119 -1.50 18.64 -1.83
N ARG A 120 -1.83 17.56 -1.10
CA ARG A 120 -1.08 17.09 0.07
C ARG A 120 -1.49 15.64 0.40
N LEU A 121 -0.59 14.90 1.06
CA LEU A 121 -0.82 13.57 1.63
C LEU A 121 -0.75 13.62 3.17
N GLY A 122 -0.96 12.49 3.87
CA GLY A 122 -1.08 12.46 5.34
C GLY A 122 0.15 12.97 6.08
N LEU A 123 1.34 12.52 5.66
CA LEU A 123 2.64 12.87 6.27
C LEU A 123 3.39 13.93 5.44
N ASP A 124 4.18 14.76 6.12
CA ASP A 124 5.06 15.70 5.44
C ASP A 124 6.13 14.95 4.63
N ASP A 125 6.61 15.58 3.55
CA ASP A 125 7.59 15.02 2.62
C ASP A 125 7.17 13.73 1.88
N THR A 126 5.95 13.23 2.06
CA THR A 126 5.41 12.15 1.22
C THR A 126 5.09 12.65 -0.19
N ARG A 127 5.31 11.78 -1.17
CA ARG A 127 5.12 12.03 -2.61
C ARG A 127 4.08 11.11 -3.24
N VAL A 128 3.81 9.97 -2.61
CA VAL A 128 2.85 8.98 -3.08
C VAL A 128 2.12 8.32 -1.91
N GLU A 129 0.84 8.02 -2.12
CA GLU A 129 0.05 7.12 -1.28
C GLU A 129 -0.72 6.14 -2.18
N ILE A 130 -0.67 4.84 -1.85
CA ILE A 130 -1.21 3.74 -2.65
C ILE A 130 -2.21 2.94 -1.81
N GLU A 131 -3.45 2.91 -2.24
CA GLU A 131 -4.52 2.07 -1.69
C GLU A 131 -4.79 0.92 -2.65
N VAL A 132 -4.91 -0.31 -2.13
CA VAL A 132 -5.15 -1.49 -2.96
C VAL A 132 -6.25 -2.38 -2.41
N VAL A 133 -6.86 -3.14 -3.32
CA VAL A 133 -7.69 -4.30 -2.99
C VAL A 133 -7.13 -5.53 -3.66
N ALA A 134 -6.95 -6.59 -2.86
CA ALA A 134 -6.56 -7.91 -3.33
C ALA A 134 -7.70 -8.91 -3.17
N HIS A 135 -7.75 -9.88 -4.08
CA HIS A 135 -8.68 -11.00 -4.02
C HIS A 135 -7.90 -12.30 -3.77
N ASP A 136 -8.25 -12.98 -2.69
CA ASP A 136 -7.60 -14.19 -2.20
C ASP A 136 -8.66 -15.27 -1.92
N SER A 137 -9.04 -15.99 -2.97
CA SER A 137 -10.07 -17.04 -2.96
C SER A 137 -9.75 -18.26 -2.08
N ASP A 138 -8.50 -18.37 -1.64
CA ASP A 138 -8.05 -19.45 -0.76
C ASP A 138 -8.03 -19.02 0.71
N GLY A 139 -7.77 -17.74 0.98
CA GLY A 139 -7.52 -17.21 2.32
C GLY A 139 -8.72 -17.25 3.26
N ALA A 140 -9.96 -17.08 2.75
CA ALA A 140 -11.15 -17.14 3.61
C ALA A 140 -11.44 -18.56 4.14
N LYS A 141 -10.85 -19.60 3.55
CA LYS A 141 -10.98 -20.99 4.06
C LYS A 141 -10.05 -21.27 5.24
N THR A 142 -9.08 -20.40 5.48
CA THR A 142 -8.05 -20.55 6.53
C THR A 142 -8.13 -19.48 7.63
N ALA A 143 -8.99 -18.48 7.46
CA ALA A 143 -9.19 -17.35 8.38
C ALA A 143 -10.21 -17.65 9.48
#